data_AF-A0A7K2ZSW4-F1
#
_entry.id   AF-A0A7K2ZSW4-F1
#
_cell.length_a   1.000
_cell.length_b   1.000
_cell.length_c   1.000
_cell.angle_alpha   90.00
_cell.angle_beta   90.00
_cell.angle_gamma   90.00
#
_symmetry.space_group_name_H-M   'P 1'
#
loop_
_entity.id
_entity.type
_entity.pdbx_description
1 polymer ?
#
loop_
_entity_poly.entity_id
_entity_poly.type
_entity_poly.pdbx_seq_one_letter_code
_entity_poly.pdbx_strand_id
1 'polypeptide(L)'
;MSRKHAIHAAEAHVVTSHGADFFGEDRHPLTSLTSLAGYAEGCLSQDERGPVVLLLSNPGEGGTMTPGQAAEIAPLLLKLARHRFLRPKESAIAHALAAAAQEAAAAAEHWQWRIETA
;
A
#
# COMPACT_ATOMS: atom_id res chain seq x y z
N MET A 1 0.85 -23.43 31.41
CA MET A 1 1.20 -23.43 29.98
C MET A 1 1.96 -22.14 29.67
N SER A 2 3.28 -22.21 29.49
CA SER A 2 4.09 -21.03 29.15
C SER A 2 3.86 -20.70 27.67
N ARG A 3 3.29 -19.52 27.37
CA ARG A 3 3.23 -19.02 25.99
C ARG A 3 4.67 -18.69 25.59
N LYS A 4 5.27 -19.55 24.78
CA LYS A 4 6.58 -19.30 24.17
C LYS A 4 6.40 -18.09 23.25
N HIS A 5 6.96 -16.93 23.63
CA HIS A 5 6.99 -15.76 22.76
C HIS A 5 7.88 -16.12 21.57
N ALA A 6 7.29 -16.34 20.41
CA ALA A 6 8.05 -16.48 19.18
C ALA A 6 8.57 -15.08 18.82
N ILE A 7 9.88 -14.89 18.92
CA ILE A 7 10.52 -13.71 18.34
C ILE A 7 10.55 -13.98 16.85
N HIS A 8 9.64 -13.35 16.11
CA HIS A 8 9.60 -13.43 14.66
C HIS A 8 10.77 -12.61 14.11
N ALA A 9 11.45 -13.16 13.10
CA ALA A 9 12.43 -12.40 12.33
C ALA A 9 11.77 -11.14 11.77
N ALA A 10 12.51 -10.04 11.76
CA ALA A 10 11.98 -8.77 11.29
C ALA A 10 11.63 -8.89 9.79
N GLU A 11 10.36 -8.65 9.48
CA GLU A 11 9.83 -8.73 8.11
C GLU A 11 10.23 -7.48 7.33
N ALA A 12 10.43 -7.60 6.01
CA ALA A 12 10.63 -6.43 5.17
C ALA A 12 9.30 -5.65 5.02
N HIS A 13 9.39 -4.32 5.07
CA HIS A 13 8.25 -3.43 4.95
C HIS A 13 8.47 -2.41 3.84
N VAL A 14 7.37 -1.98 3.21
CA VAL A 14 7.34 -0.68 2.55
C VAL A 14 6.96 0.36 3.58
N VAL A 15 7.69 1.47 3.58
CA VAL A 15 7.33 2.70 4.26
C VAL A 15 6.87 3.72 3.24
N THR A 16 5.63 4.18 3.38
CA THR A 16 5.07 5.25 2.55
C THR A 16 5.02 6.56 3.33
N SER A 17 5.41 7.67 2.69
CA SER A 17 5.20 9.02 3.27
C SER A 17 3.71 9.41 3.27
N HIS A 18 3.38 10.48 3.99
CA HIS A 18 2.03 11.02 4.16
C HIS A 18 1.05 10.01 4.78
N GLY A 19 1.60 9.06 5.54
CA GLY A 19 0.83 8.08 6.29
C GLY A 19 0.20 8.68 7.56
N ALA A 20 -0.60 7.87 8.24
CA ALA A 20 -1.37 8.31 9.40
C ALA A 20 -0.61 8.17 10.73
N ASP A 21 0.62 7.68 10.74
CA ASP A 21 1.42 7.59 11.96
C ASP A 21 1.93 8.96 12.47
N PHE A 22 2.55 8.97 13.66
CA PHE A 22 3.06 10.19 14.29
C PHE A 22 4.12 10.93 13.45
N PHE A 23 4.85 10.22 12.59
CA PHE A 23 5.90 10.75 11.74
C PHE A 23 5.42 11.05 10.31
N GLY A 24 4.12 10.85 10.02
CA GLY A 24 3.57 10.98 8.67
C GLY A 24 4.01 9.83 7.76
N GLU A 25 4.27 8.64 8.31
CA GLU A 25 4.64 7.44 7.58
C GLU A 25 3.61 6.33 7.81
N ASP A 26 3.50 5.39 6.88
CA ASP A 26 2.78 4.13 7.10
C ASP A 26 3.68 2.96 6.74
N ARG A 27 3.62 1.89 7.55
CA ARG A 27 4.43 0.67 7.36
C ARG A 27 3.55 -0.48 6.89
N HIS A 28 3.93 -1.09 5.77
CA HIS A 28 3.18 -2.16 5.14
C HIS A 28 4.07 -3.38 4.91
N PRO A 29 3.77 -4.55 5.52
CA PRO A 29 4.53 -5.77 5.29
C PRO A 29 4.49 -6.17 3.81
N LEU A 30 5.63 -6.55 3.22
CA LEU A 30 5.70 -6.91 1.80
C LEU A 30 4.70 -8.02 1.44
N THR A 31 4.56 -9.03 2.30
CA THR A 31 3.61 -10.13 2.09
C THR A 31 2.16 -9.65 1.97
N SER A 32 1.80 -8.59 2.68
CA SER A 32 0.46 -8.03 2.66
C SER A 32 0.22 -7.21 1.38
N LEU A 33 1.25 -6.54 0.86
CA LEU A 33 1.18 -5.82 -0.43
C LEU A 33 1.07 -6.80 -1.61
N THR A 34 1.85 -7.89 -1.61
CA THR A 34 1.72 -8.94 -2.63
C THR A 34 0.37 -9.64 -2.58
N SER A 35 -0.18 -9.89 -1.37
CA SER A 35 -1.56 -10.37 -1.20
C SER A 35 -2.57 -9.40 -1.81
N LEU A 36 -2.39 -8.09 -1.58
CA LEU A 36 -3.25 -7.05 -2.12
C LEU A 36 -3.18 -6.96 -3.66
N ALA A 37 -2.03 -7.23 -4.26
CA ALA A 37 -1.88 -7.31 -5.72
C ALA A 37 -2.82 -8.37 -6.34
N GLY A 38 -2.87 -9.57 -5.75
CA GLY A 38 -3.77 -10.64 -6.20
C GLY A 38 -5.26 -10.24 -6.09
N TYR A 39 -5.62 -9.46 -5.06
CA TYR A 39 -6.96 -8.88 -4.99
C TYR A 39 -7.18 -7.80 -6.04
N ALA A 40 -6.21 -6.92 -6.28
CA ALA A 40 -6.31 -5.89 -7.31
C ALA A 40 -6.57 -6.50 -8.70
N GLU A 41 -5.94 -7.63 -9.02
CA GLU A 41 -6.17 -8.36 -10.26
C GLU A 41 -7.63 -8.84 -10.43
N GLY A 42 -8.25 -9.33 -9.35
CA GLY A 42 -9.62 -9.86 -9.38
C GLY A 42 -10.72 -8.83 -9.12
N CYS A 43 -10.40 -7.70 -8.47
CA CYS A 43 -11.38 -6.72 -8.02
C CYS A 43 -11.45 -5.47 -8.91
N LEU A 44 -10.41 -5.17 -9.68
CA LEU A 44 -10.37 -4.04 -10.60
C LEU A 44 -10.55 -4.52 -12.05
N SER A 45 -11.10 -3.65 -12.91
CA SER A 45 -11.23 -3.94 -14.34
C SER A 45 -9.87 -4.04 -15.00
N GLN A 46 -9.78 -4.82 -16.09
CA GLN A 46 -8.54 -5.04 -16.81
C GLN A 46 -7.89 -3.74 -17.32
N ASP A 47 -8.71 -2.77 -17.73
CA ASP A 47 -8.24 -1.51 -18.30
C ASP A 47 -7.62 -0.56 -17.25
N GLU A 48 -8.01 -0.69 -15.98
CA GLU A 48 -7.60 0.24 -14.91
C GLU A 48 -6.54 -0.34 -13.98
N ARG A 49 -6.46 -1.68 -13.87
CA ARG A 49 -5.68 -2.35 -12.81
C ARG A 49 -4.17 -2.28 -12.99
N GLY A 50 -3.68 -2.01 -14.21
CA GLY A 50 -2.27 -2.13 -14.58
C GLY A 50 -1.30 -1.41 -13.63
N PRO A 51 -1.46 -0.09 -13.41
CA PRO A 51 -0.58 0.68 -12.53
C PRO A 51 -0.57 0.18 -11.07
N VAL A 52 -1.74 -0.16 -10.51
CA VAL A 52 -1.87 -0.62 -9.12
C VAL A 52 -1.30 -2.01 -8.93
N VAL A 53 -1.61 -2.93 -9.85
CA VAL A 53 -1.07 -4.31 -9.79
C VAL A 53 0.45 -4.28 -9.92
N LEU A 54 1.01 -3.45 -10.82
CA LEU A 54 2.45 -3.33 -10.98
C LEU A 54 3.14 -2.82 -9.70
N LEU A 55 2.60 -1.76 -9.09
CA LEU A 55 3.12 -1.19 -7.85
C LEU A 55 3.07 -2.20 -6.68
N LEU A 56 1.95 -2.90 -6.53
CA LEU A 56 1.75 -3.84 -5.41
C LEU A 56 2.50 -5.16 -5.59
N SER A 57 2.72 -5.59 -6.84
CA SER A 57 3.49 -6.81 -7.16
C SER A 57 4.98 -6.59 -7.06
N ASN A 58 5.45 -5.37 -7.37
CA ASN A 58 6.86 -4.97 -7.30
C ASN A 58 7.04 -3.81 -6.32
N PRO A 59 6.78 -4.01 -5.01
CA PRO A 59 6.86 -2.93 -4.03
C PRO A 59 8.27 -2.34 -3.88
N GLY A 60 9.32 -2.98 -4.40
CA GLY A 60 10.68 -2.44 -4.42
C GLY A 60 10.94 -1.40 -5.50
N GLU A 61 10.06 -1.31 -6.49
CA GLU A 61 10.23 -0.41 -7.63
C GLU A 61 9.38 0.86 -7.49
N GLY A 62 8.58 0.99 -6.42
CA GLY A 62 7.69 2.13 -6.20
C GLY A 62 8.43 3.48 -6.03
N GLY A 63 9.64 3.46 -5.46
CA GLY A 63 10.56 4.59 -5.42
C GLY A 63 9.95 5.92 -4.98
N THR A 64 9.89 6.88 -5.91
CA THR A 64 9.29 8.20 -5.67
C THR A 64 8.26 8.47 -6.75
N MET A 65 7.00 8.65 -6.33
CA MET A 65 5.89 8.94 -7.23
C MET A 65 5.60 10.45 -7.21
N THR A 66 5.39 11.01 -8.39
CA THR A 66 4.96 12.41 -8.54
C THR A 66 3.53 12.60 -7.98
N PRO A 67 3.14 13.84 -7.62
CA PRO A 67 1.77 14.12 -7.18
C PRO A 67 0.69 13.65 -8.18
N GLY A 68 0.97 13.76 -9.49
CA GLY A 68 0.07 13.27 -10.54
C GLY A 68 -0.11 11.76 -10.51
N GLN A 69 0.99 11.00 -10.37
CA GLN A 69 0.93 9.54 -10.23
C GLN A 69 0.20 9.13 -8.94
N ALA A 70 0.44 9.83 -7.83
CA ALA A 70 -0.28 9.59 -6.59
C ALA A 70 -1.79 9.83 -6.75
N ALA A 71 -2.18 10.91 -7.44
CA ALA A 71 -3.57 11.23 -7.75
C ALA A 71 -4.25 10.19 -8.66
N GLU A 72 -3.51 9.56 -9.59
CA GLU A 72 -4.02 8.48 -10.44
C GLU A 72 -4.23 7.17 -9.67
N ILE A 73 -3.31 6.85 -8.76
CA ILE A 73 -3.30 5.58 -8.01
C ILE A 73 -4.29 5.60 -6.84
N ALA A 74 -4.39 6.72 -6.13
CA ALA A 74 -5.30 6.93 -5.01
C ALA A 74 -6.75 6.41 -5.22
N PRO A 75 -7.49 6.81 -6.27
CA PRO A 75 -8.86 6.36 -6.47
C PRO A 75 -8.97 4.86 -6.75
N LEU A 76 -7.97 4.27 -7.41
CA LEU A 76 -7.94 2.83 -7.69
C LEU A 76 -7.73 2.02 -6.41
N LEU A 77 -6.84 2.48 -5.52
CA LEU A 77 -6.64 1.90 -4.19
C LEU A 77 -7.89 2.04 -3.32
N LEU A 78 -8.57 3.19 -3.36
CA LEU A 78 -9.81 3.39 -2.60
C LEU A 78 -10.95 2.50 -3.14
N LYS A 79 -11.04 2.35 -4.47
CA LYS A 79 -11.99 1.42 -5.11
C LYS A 79 -11.72 -0.02 -4.68
N LEU A 80 -10.46 -0.44 -4.65
CA LEU A 80 -10.04 -1.73 -4.14
C LEU A 80 -10.41 -1.90 -2.67
N ALA A 81 -10.06 -0.93 -1.81
CA ALA A 81 -10.31 -0.95 -0.38
C ALA A 81 -11.79 -1.18 -0.03
N ARG A 82 -12.70 -0.63 -0.85
CA ARG A 82 -14.16 -0.72 -0.68
C ARG A 82 -14.78 -1.94 -1.34
N HIS A 83 -13.98 -2.79 -1.97
CA HIS A 83 -14.50 -3.93 -2.71
C HIS A 83 -15.01 -5.03 -1.77
N ARG A 84 -16.20 -5.56 -2.04
CA ARG A 84 -16.90 -6.52 -1.16
C ARG A 84 -16.17 -7.85 -0.92
N PHE A 85 -15.25 -8.22 -1.80
CA PHE A 85 -14.47 -9.46 -1.70
C PHE A 85 -13.11 -9.28 -1.03
N LEU A 86 -12.78 -8.05 -0.63
CA LEU A 86 -11.54 -7.77 0.05
C LEU A 86 -11.66 -8.13 1.53
N ARG A 87 -10.67 -8.85 2.05
CA ARG A 87 -10.60 -9.18 3.48
C ARG A 87 -10.38 -7.90 4.31
N PRO A 88 -10.86 -7.82 5.56
CA PRO A 88 -10.74 -6.61 6.37
C PRO A 88 -9.30 -6.10 6.55
N LYS A 89 -8.33 -7.00 6.70
CA LYS A 89 -6.91 -6.64 6.85
C LYS A 89 -6.37 -5.95 5.59
N GLU A 90 -6.59 -6.55 4.43
CA GLU A 90 -6.18 -6.00 3.13
C GLU A 90 -6.93 -4.72 2.78
N SER A 91 -8.21 -4.62 3.17
CA SER A 91 -9.01 -3.40 3.03
C SER A 91 -8.43 -2.23 3.82
N ALA A 92 -8.01 -2.46 5.07
CA ALA A 92 -7.37 -1.44 5.88
C ALA A 92 -6.05 -0.95 5.26
N ILE A 93 -5.23 -1.86 4.71
CA ILE A 93 -3.98 -1.50 4.03
C ILE A 93 -4.26 -0.69 2.76
N ALA A 94 -5.18 -1.13 1.91
CA ALA A 94 -5.56 -0.41 0.70
C ALA A 94 -6.13 0.98 1.03
N HIS A 95 -6.89 1.11 2.11
CA HIS A 95 -7.41 2.39 2.56
C HIS A 95 -6.30 3.32 3.07
N ALA A 96 -5.35 2.82 3.86
CA ALA A 96 -4.21 3.60 4.34
C ALA A 96 -3.36 4.11 3.16
N LEU A 97 -3.02 3.24 2.21
CA LEU A 97 -2.30 3.61 1.00
C LEU A 97 -3.07 4.63 0.16
N ALA A 98 -4.39 4.47 0.00
CA ALA A 98 -5.22 5.42 -0.70
C ALA A 98 -5.20 6.80 -0.04
N ALA A 99 -5.32 6.85 1.29
CA ALA A 99 -5.28 8.09 2.04
C ALA A 99 -3.91 8.79 1.91
N ALA A 100 -2.82 8.05 2.07
CA ALA A 100 -1.47 8.60 1.93
C ALA A 100 -1.20 9.15 0.51
N ALA A 101 -1.63 8.43 -0.53
CA ALA A 101 -1.52 8.89 -1.90
C ALA A 101 -2.37 10.15 -2.17
N GLN A 102 -3.58 10.21 -1.60
CA GLN A 102 -4.45 11.40 -1.69
C GLN A 102 -3.82 12.61 -1.02
N GLU A 103 -3.25 12.43 0.17
CA GLU A 103 -2.62 13.51 0.93
C GLU A 103 -1.38 14.04 0.21
N ALA A 104 -0.50 13.16 -0.29
CA ALA A 104 0.66 13.56 -1.10
C ALA A 104 0.24 14.35 -2.34
N ALA A 105 -0.80 13.89 -3.05
CA ALA A 105 -1.34 14.59 -4.21
C ALA A 105 -1.93 15.97 -3.83
N ALA A 106 -2.68 16.05 -2.73
CA ALA A 106 -3.29 17.29 -2.25
C ALA A 106 -2.24 18.32 -1.78
N ALA A 107 -1.16 17.85 -1.15
CA ALA A 107 -0.01 18.66 -0.75
C ALA A 107 0.89 19.08 -1.92
N ALA A 108 0.67 18.53 -3.13
CA ALA A 108 1.56 18.66 -4.28
C ALA A 108 3.00 18.20 -3.99
N GLU A 109 3.14 17.21 -3.10
CA GLU A 109 4.41 16.62 -2.70
C GLU A 109 4.60 15.22 -3.30
N HIS A 110 5.86 14.80 -3.42
CA HIS A 110 6.15 13.45 -3.92
C HIS A 110 5.73 12.40 -2.90
N TRP A 111 5.03 11.37 -3.36
CA TRP A 111 4.70 10.21 -2.53
C TRP A 111 5.90 9.26 -2.50
N GLN A 112 6.60 9.22 -1.37
CA GLN A 112 7.76 8.37 -1.18
C GLN A 112 7.33 6.93 -0.86
N TRP A 113 8.00 5.98 -1.49
CA TRP A 113 7.77 4.55 -1.33
C TRP A 113 9.12 3.84 -1.14
N ARG A 114 9.48 3.58 0.11
CA ARG A 114 10.81 3.07 0.48
C ARG A 114 10.70 1.65 1.00
N ILE A 115 11.59 0.76 0.57
CA ILE A 115 11.76 -0.53 1.23
C ILE A 115 12.66 -0.35 2.43
N GLU A 116 12.18 -0.80 3.58
CA GLU A 116 13.00 -1.04 4.76
C GLU A 116 13.12 -2.54 4.97
N THR A 117 14.32 -3.05 4.71
CA THR A 117 14.76 -4.37 5.17
C THR A 117 15.38 -4.19 6.54
N ALA A 118 14.94 -4.97 7.51
CA ALA A 118 15.53 -4.99 8.85
C ALA A 118 16.98 -5.52 8.85
#